data_AF-A0A3M1L2P5-F1
#
_entry.id   AF-A0A3M1L2P5-F1
#
_cell.length_a   1.000
_cell.length_b   1.000
_cell.length_c   1.000
_cell.angle_alpha   90.00
_cell.angle_beta   90.00
_cell.angle_gamma   90.00
#
_symmetry.space_group_name_H-M   'P 1'
#
loop_
_entity.id
_entity.type
_entity.pdbx_description
1 polymer ?
#
loop_
_entity_poly.entity_id
_entity_poly.type
_entity_poly.pdbx_seq_one_letter_code
_entity_poly.pdbx_strand_id
1 'polypeptide(L)'
;MRLAAIAKEFGDQVAIEWKSFLLRPEPRQVSLERFRRYTESWQRPAEQPGGGRFRVWSTDEGPPSHSVPPNVAVKAAGRLGRLEDYHLALMDAYFYAN
;
A
#
# COMPACT_ATOMS: atom_id res chain seq x y z
N MET A 1 5.98 -5.67 -8.63
CA MET A 1 4.51 -5.91 -8.47
C MET A 1 4.12 -7.14 -9.27
N ARG A 2 3.63 -8.21 -8.62
CA ARG A 2 3.42 -9.53 -9.27
C ARG A 2 2.08 -9.65 -10.01
N LEU A 3 1.03 -8.94 -9.59
CA LEU A 3 -0.29 -9.03 -10.21
C LEU A 3 -0.33 -8.45 -11.63
N ALA A 4 0.34 -7.32 -11.87
CA ALA A 4 0.43 -6.74 -13.22
C ALA A 4 1.14 -7.68 -14.21
N ALA A 5 2.14 -8.44 -13.74
CA ALA A 5 2.80 -9.46 -14.55
C ALA A 5 1.84 -10.62 -14.88
N ILE A 6 1.06 -11.09 -13.91
CA ILE A 6 0.02 -12.11 -14.12
C ILE A 6 -1.04 -11.61 -15.11
N ALA A 7 -1.55 -10.39 -14.94
CA ALA A 7 -2.52 -9.80 -15.86
C ALA A 7 -1.98 -9.74 -17.29
N LYS A 8 -0.70 -9.35 -17.45
CA LYS A 8 -0.04 -9.29 -18.75
C LYS A 8 0.17 -10.67 -19.38
N GLU A 9 0.53 -11.67 -18.57
CA GLU A 9 0.83 -13.03 -19.04
C GLU A 9 -0.44 -13.80 -19.44
N PHE A 10 -1.49 -13.71 -18.64
CA PHE A 10 -2.69 -14.52 -18.81
C PHE A 10 -3.84 -13.79 -19.54
N GLY A 11 -3.78 -12.45 -19.64
CA GLY A 11 -4.80 -11.65 -20.32
C GLY A 11 -6.20 -11.96 -19.80
N ASP A 12 -7.14 -12.18 -20.73
CA ASP A 12 -8.55 -12.41 -20.42
C ASP A 12 -8.85 -13.78 -19.76
N GLN A 13 -7.84 -14.64 -19.62
CA GLN A 13 -7.99 -15.91 -18.91
C GLN A 13 -8.09 -15.73 -17.39
N VAL A 14 -7.74 -14.53 -16.88
CA VAL A 14 -7.77 -14.20 -15.46
C VAL A 14 -8.51 -12.88 -15.25
N ALA A 15 -9.52 -12.89 -14.39
CA ALA A 15 -10.16 -11.68 -13.88
C ALA A 15 -9.55 -11.27 -12.53
N ILE A 16 -9.14 -10.02 -12.40
CA ILE A 16 -8.63 -9.45 -11.14
C ILE A 16 -9.72 -8.63 -10.48
N GLU A 17 -10.15 -9.06 -9.29
CA GLU A 17 -11.11 -8.32 -8.47
C GLU A 17 -10.44 -7.74 -7.23
N TRP A 18 -10.59 -6.42 -7.04
CA TRP A 18 -10.09 -5.73 -5.86
C TRP A 18 -11.10 -5.82 -4.71
N LYS A 19 -10.69 -6.46 -3.60
CA LYS A 19 -11.49 -6.52 -2.36
C LYS A 19 -10.78 -5.80 -1.23
N SER A 20 -11.56 -5.09 -0.42
CA SER A 20 -11.02 -4.35 0.72
C SER A 20 -10.63 -5.28 1.86
N PHE A 21 -9.44 -5.08 2.41
CA PHE A 21 -8.99 -5.71 3.64
C PHE A 21 -8.39 -4.66 4.56
N LEU A 22 -8.88 -4.59 5.80
CA LEU A 22 -8.41 -3.63 6.80
C LEU A 22 -7.43 -4.34 7.73
N LEU A 23 -6.14 -4.05 7.59
CA LEU A 23 -5.12 -4.59 8.50
C LEU A 23 -5.35 -4.12 9.93
N ARG A 24 -5.79 -2.86 10.09
CA ARG A 24 -6.13 -2.25 11.38
C ARG A 24 -7.45 -1.50 11.22
N PRO A 25 -8.59 -2.09 11.65
CA PRO A 25 -9.88 -1.40 11.58
C PRO A 25 -9.99 -0.28 12.61
N GLU A 26 -9.34 -0.41 13.77
CA GLU A 26 -9.41 0.54 14.87
C GLU A 26 -8.19 1.48 14.92
N PRO A 27 -8.36 2.77 15.28
CA PRO A 27 -7.28 3.72 15.49
C PRO A 27 -6.28 3.25 16.55
N ARG A 28 -4.99 3.46 16.29
CA ARG A 28 -3.93 3.28 17.28
C ARG A 28 -2.88 4.37 17.15
N GLN A 29 -2.37 4.83 18.27
CA GLN A 29 -1.19 5.69 18.31
C GLN A 29 0.09 4.84 18.39
N VAL A 30 1.07 5.21 17.56
CA VAL A 30 2.41 4.65 17.55
C VAL A 30 3.38 5.84 17.51
N SER A 31 4.43 5.81 18.32
CA SER A 31 5.47 6.84 18.24
C SER A 31 6.20 6.74 16.91
N LEU A 32 6.62 7.88 16.35
CA LEU A 32 7.40 7.94 15.11
C LEU A 32 8.64 7.03 15.14
N GLU A 33 9.40 7.04 16.25
CA GLU A 33 10.60 6.21 16.41
C GLU A 33 10.30 4.71 16.30
N ARG A 34 9.27 4.22 17.00
CA ARG A 34 8.81 2.83 16.91
C ARG A 34 8.33 2.49 15.50
N PHE A 35 7.70 3.43 14.80
CA PHE A 35 7.24 3.19 13.43
C PHE A 35 8.41 3.09 12.46
N ARG A 36 9.41 3.99 12.54
CA ARG A 36 10.65 3.90 11.76
C ARG A 36 11.33 2.54 11.93
N ARG A 37 11.50 2.09 13.18
CA ARG A 37 12.04 0.74 13.49
C ARG A 37 11.21 -0.39 12.87
N TYR A 38 9.88 -0.28 12.90
CA TYR A 38 9.02 -1.26 12.23
C TYR A 38 9.24 -1.28 10.70
N THR A 39 9.38 -0.11 10.06
CA THR A 39 9.56 -0.01 8.61
C THR A 39 10.92 -0.48 8.10
N GLU A 40 11.91 -0.69 8.97
CA GLU A 40 13.15 -1.40 8.61
C GLU A 40 12.87 -2.80 8.06
N SER A 41 11.83 -3.48 8.58
CA SER A 41 11.41 -4.78 8.09
C SER A 41 10.95 -4.78 6.63
N TRP A 42 10.62 -3.61 6.06
CA TRP A 42 10.23 -3.47 4.65
C TRP A 42 11.42 -3.60 3.68
N GLN A 43 12.66 -3.52 4.16
CA GLN A 43 13.83 -3.75 3.29
C GLN A 43 13.86 -5.20 2.78
N ARG A 44 13.49 -6.17 3.62
CA ARG A 44 13.44 -7.59 3.24
C ARG A 44 12.56 -7.87 2.01
N PRO A 45 11.30 -7.40 1.90
CA PRO A 45 10.52 -7.57 0.69
C PRO A 45 11.00 -6.69 -0.48
N ALA A 46 11.71 -5.59 -0.23
CA ALA A 46 12.29 -4.76 -1.29
C ALA A 46 13.44 -5.46 -2.03
N GLU A 47 14.21 -6.28 -1.33
CA GLU A 47 15.35 -7.03 -1.88
C GLU A 47 14.93 -8.25 -2.71
N GLN A 48 13.65 -8.65 -2.68
CA GLN A 48 13.19 -9.80 -3.43
C GLN A 48 13.10 -9.49 -4.94
N PRO A 49 13.41 -10.47 -5.81
CA PRO A 49 13.18 -10.34 -7.25
C PRO A 49 11.71 -9.97 -7.56
N GLY A 50 11.52 -8.87 -8.29
CA GLY A 50 10.19 -8.33 -8.61
C GLY A 50 9.47 -7.64 -7.43
N GLY A 51 10.21 -7.38 -6.34
CA GLY A 51 9.76 -6.68 -5.15
C GLY A 51 9.20 -5.28 -5.45
N GLY A 52 8.39 -4.78 -4.53
CA GLY A 52 7.96 -3.39 -4.56
C GLY A 52 9.08 -2.44 -4.17
N ARG A 53 8.87 -1.14 -4.39
CA ARG A 53 9.74 -0.11 -3.82
C ARG A 53 9.29 0.13 -2.39
N PHE A 54 10.21 -0.04 -1.45
CA PHE A 54 9.99 0.26 -0.05
C PHE A 54 11.17 1.06 0.49
N ARG A 55 10.91 1.90 1.49
CA ARG A 55 11.95 2.53 2.29
C ARG A 55 11.54 2.59 3.76
N VAL A 56 12.54 2.77 4.63
CA VAL A 56 12.29 3.15 6.02
C VAL A 56 11.63 4.53 6.04
N TRP A 57 10.63 4.70 6.89
CA TRP A 57 9.85 5.94 6.99
C TRP A 57 10.75 7.18 7.16
N SER A 58 10.77 8.07 6.17
CA SER A 58 11.78 9.15 6.10
C SER A 58 11.31 10.53 6.54
N THR A 59 10.02 10.83 6.52
CA THR A 59 9.46 12.11 6.97
C THR A 59 9.30 12.18 8.48
N ASP A 60 9.07 13.39 8.98
CA ASP A 60 8.70 13.67 10.37
C ASP A 60 7.18 13.64 10.59
N GLU A 61 6.40 13.30 9.55
CA GLU A 61 4.96 13.07 9.68
C GLU A 61 4.69 11.86 10.56
N GLY A 62 3.64 11.96 11.38
CA GLY A 62 3.22 10.88 12.26
C GLY A 62 2.80 9.63 11.48
N PRO A 63 2.95 8.43 12.07
CA PRO A 63 2.52 7.21 11.41
C PRO A 63 1.00 7.20 11.19
N PRO A 64 0.50 6.54 10.13
CA PRO A 64 -0.93 6.38 9.92
C PRO A 64 -1.61 5.69 11.11
N SER A 65 -2.76 6.21 11.52
CA SER A 65 -3.47 5.73 12.71
C SER A 65 -4.14 4.36 12.51
N HIS A 66 -4.73 4.11 11.34
CA HIS A 66 -5.45 2.87 10.98
C HIS A 66 -5.78 2.80 9.48
N SER A 67 -6.36 1.67 9.04
CA SER A 67 -6.60 1.37 7.61
C SER A 67 -7.89 1.98 7.04
N VAL A 68 -8.78 2.55 7.86
CA VAL A 68 -10.09 3.04 7.38
C VAL A 68 -9.95 4.27 6.47
N PRO A 69 -9.21 5.35 6.83
CA PRO A 69 -9.09 6.52 5.98
C PRO A 69 -8.58 6.22 4.55
N PRO A 70 -7.48 5.46 4.35
CA PRO A 70 -7.05 5.11 3.00
C PRO A 70 -8.09 4.25 2.26
N ASN A 71 -8.81 3.36 2.95
CA ASN A 71 -9.81 2.51 2.32
C ASN A 71 -11.03 3.32 1.81
N VAL A 72 -11.47 4.31 2.59
CA VAL A 72 -12.53 5.25 2.16
C VAL A 72 -12.09 6.01 0.91
N ALA A 73 -10.86 6.52 0.89
CA ALA A 73 -10.33 7.26 -0.25
C ALA A 73 -10.24 6.40 -1.52
N VAL A 74 -9.73 5.17 -1.42
CA VAL A 74 -9.69 4.21 -2.54
C VAL A 74 -11.09 3.89 -3.07
N LYS A 75 -12.09 3.70 -2.19
CA LYS A 75 -13.48 3.47 -2.59
C LYS A 75 -14.09 4.69 -3.29
N ALA A 76 -13.78 5.90 -2.83
CA ALA A 76 -14.20 7.13 -3.50
C ALA A 76 -13.60 7.22 -4.90
N ALA A 77 -12.30 6.96 -5.05
CA ALA A 77 -11.65 6.89 -6.36
C ALA A 77 -12.25 5.81 -7.26
N GLY A 78 -12.62 4.65 -6.71
CA GLY A 78 -13.30 3.58 -7.45
C GLY A 78 -14.65 3.99 -8.02
N ARG A 79 -15.43 4.82 -7.31
CA ARG A 79 -16.69 5.39 -7.84
C ARG A 79 -16.47 6.32 -9.04
N LEU A 80 -15.25 6.85 -9.19
CA LEU A 80 -14.83 7.69 -10.31
C LEU A 80 -14.12 6.89 -11.42
N GLY A 81 -14.06 5.56 -11.31
CA GLY A 81 -13.35 4.70 -12.26
C GLY A 81 -11.82 4.77 -12.14
N ARG A 82 -11.29 5.27 -11.02
CA ARG A 82 -9.84 5.50 -10.79
C ARG A 82 -9.28 4.67 -9.65
N LEU A 83 -9.88 3.51 -9.36
CA LEU A 83 -9.49 2.67 -8.23
C LEU A 83 -8.01 2.29 -8.29
N GLU A 84 -7.56 1.75 -9.43
CA GLU A 84 -6.20 1.23 -9.56
C GLU A 84 -5.17 2.34 -9.48
N ASP A 85 -5.30 3.39 -10.30
CA ASP A 85 -4.40 4.55 -10.28
C ASP A 85 -4.23 5.13 -8.87
N TYR A 86 -5.36 5.35 -8.17
CA TYR A 86 -5.32 5.91 -6.83
C TYR A 86 -4.74 4.92 -5.81
N HIS A 87 -5.10 3.64 -5.91
CA HIS A 87 -4.55 2.61 -5.05
C HIS A 87 -3.03 2.51 -5.19
N LEU A 88 -2.49 2.55 -6.41
CA LEU A 88 -1.06 2.50 -6.65
C LEU A 88 -0.33 3.75 -6.13
N ALA A 89 -0.90 4.94 -6.37
CA ALA A 89 -0.35 6.18 -5.83
C ALA A 89 -0.33 6.18 -4.29
N LEU A 90 -1.39 5.66 -3.67
CA LEU A 90 -1.48 5.51 -2.21
C LEU A 90 -0.44 4.52 -1.67
N MET A 91 -0.22 3.38 -2.35
CA MET A 91 0.82 2.42 -1.97
C MET A 91 2.21 3.03 -2.10
N ASP A 92 2.49 3.79 -3.16
CA ASP A 92 3.77 4.50 -3.32
C ASP A 92 3.97 5.55 -2.22
N ALA A 93 2.95 6.36 -1.91
CA ALA A 93 3.00 7.32 -0.81
C ALA A 93 3.27 6.63 0.55
N TYR A 94 2.61 5.50 0.83
CA TYR A 94 2.79 4.81 2.11
C TYR A 94 4.13 4.08 2.24
N PHE A 95 4.58 3.41 1.18
CA PHE A 95 5.77 2.56 1.24
C PHE A 95 7.06 3.24 0.81
N TYR A 96 6.98 4.32 0.03
CA TYR A 96 8.13 4.94 -0.59
C TYR A 96 8.16 6.47 -0.51
N ALA A 97 7.14 7.20 -0.97
CA ALA A 97 7.14 8.66 -0.92
C ALA A 97 6.71 9.20 0.45
N ASN A 98 7.39 8.75 1.50
CA ASN A 98 7.13 9.02 2.92
C ASN A 98 8.33 9.58 3.67
#